data_AF-A0A502HTZ5-F1
#
_entry.id   AF-A0A502HTZ5-F1
#
_cell.length_a   1.000
_cell.length_b   1.000
_cell.length_c   1.000
_cell.angle_alpha   90.00
_cell.angle_beta   90.00
_cell.angle_gamma   90.00
#
_symmetry.space_group_name_H-M   'P 1'
#
loop_
_entity.id
_entity.type
_entity.pdbx_description
1 polymer ?
#
loop_
_entity_poly.entity_id
_entity_poly.type
_entity_poly.pdbx_seq_one_letter_code
_entity_poly.pdbx_strand_id
1 'polypeptide(L)'
;MCTPEHGLIQAKLLEELKVEYPNAGICCEKDFVDITVETPSQRIFFEIKSDLVPRTVLRLALGQLLEYAFYYPSYDADSQRVTRLIAVGRKALSPEDQAYLKYLQEKFNLPLEYRVVPI
;
A
#
# COMPACT_ATOMS: atom_id res chain seq x y z
N MET A 1 -6.32 -7.42 -13.39
CA MET A 1 -7.77 -7.61 -13.59
C MET A 1 -8.43 -7.20 -12.28
N CYS A 2 -9.25 -6.15 -12.28
CA CYS A 2 -9.98 -5.73 -11.08
C CYS A 2 -11.02 -6.82 -10.78
N THR A 3 -10.89 -7.48 -9.63
CA THR A 3 -11.87 -8.49 -9.17
C THR A 3 -12.91 -7.81 -8.28
N PRO A 4 -14.12 -8.36 -8.12
CA PRO A 4 -15.11 -7.81 -7.20
C PRO A 4 -14.56 -7.63 -5.78
N GLU A 5 -13.71 -8.55 -5.33
CA GLU A 5 -13.02 -8.49 -4.04
C GLU A 5 -12.07 -7.30 -3.92
N HIS A 6 -11.36 -6.94 -5.00
CA HIS A 6 -10.49 -5.75 -5.01
C HIS A 6 -11.33 -4.49 -4.76
N GLY A 7 -12.46 -4.34 -5.45
CA GLY A 7 -13.36 -3.21 -5.25
C GLY A 7 -13.95 -3.13 -3.83
N LEU A 8 -14.30 -4.28 -3.23
CA LEU A 8 -14.77 -4.33 -1.85
C LEU A 8 -13.68 -3.93 -0.85
N ILE A 9 -12.44 -4.41 -1.05
CA ILE A 9 -11.29 -4.03 -0.22
C ILE A 9 -11.02 -2.52 -0.35
N GLN A 10 -11.02 -1.98 -1.57
CA GLN A 10 -10.79 -0.56 -1.84
C GLN A 10 -11.85 0.32 -1.16
N ALA A 11 -13.14 -0.01 -1.31
CA ALA A 11 -14.22 0.75 -0.69
C ALA A 11 -14.09 0.74 0.84
N LYS A 12 -13.83 -0.42 1.44
CA LYS A 12 -13.64 -0.53 2.89
C LYS A 12 -12.41 0.23 3.38
N LEU A 13 -11.28 0.07 2.71
CA LEU A 13 -10.04 0.76 3.05
C LEU A 13 -10.21 2.27 2.96
N LEU A 14 -10.91 2.77 1.93
CA LEU A 14 -11.17 4.19 1.76
C LEU A 14 -11.95 4.78 2.96
N GLU A 15 -12.97 4.09 3.44
CA GLU A 15 -13.73 4.53 4.62
C GLU A 15 -12.87 4.52 5.89
N GLU A 16 -12.03 3.50 6.08
CA GLU A 16 -11.07 3.47 7.19
C GLU A 16 -10.06 4.63 7.12
N LEU A 17 -9.52 4.92 5.94
CA LEU A 17 -8.53 5.97 5.73
C LEU A 17 -9.11 7.38 5.91
N LYS A 18 -10.36 7.62 5.52
CA LYS A 18 -11.04 8.91 5.77
C LYS A 18 -11.16 9.20 7.27
N VAL A 19 -11.36 8.16 8.08
CA VAL A 19 -11.43 8.28 9.54
C VAL A 19 -10.03 8.44 10.14
N GLU A 20 -9.05 7.69 9.66
CA GLU A 20 -7.65 7.75 10.13
C GLU A 20 -6.97 9.08 9.77
N TYR A 21 -7.31 9.65 8.61
CA TYR A 21 -6.67 10.84 8.05
C TYR A 21 -7.70 11.89 7.58
N PRO A 22 -8.47 12.51 8.49
CA PRO A 22 -9.61 13.37 8.14
C PRO A 22 -9.24 14.64 7.36
N ASN A 23 -7.98 15.07 7.42
CA ASN A 23 -7.47 16.27 6.75
C ASN A 23 -6.47 15.96 5.63
N ALA A 24 -6.31 14.69 5.24
CA ALA A 24 -5.39 14.30 4.18
C ALA A 24 -6.04 14.39 2.80
N GLY A 25 -5.21 14.59 1.78
CA GLY A 25 -5.61 14.31 0.41
C GLY A 25 -5.66 12.80 0.19
N ILE A 26 -6.84 12.26 -0.12
CA ILE A 26 -7.02 10.83 -0.44
C ILE A 26 -7.48 10.72 -1.88
N CYS A 27 -6.67 10.09 -2.73
CA CYS A 27 -6.98 9.86 -4.14
C CYS A 27 -7.06 8.36 -4.43
N CYS A 28 -8.01 7.94 -5.26
CA CYS A 28 -8.10 6.58 -5.76
C CYS A 28 -7.79 6.54 -7.26
N GLU A 29 -7.11 5.50 -7.71
CA GLU A 29 -6.80 5.22 -9.13
C GLU A 29 -6.06 6.37 -9.85
N LYS A 30 -5.43 7.27 -9.10
CA LYS A 30 -4.64 8.36 -9.66
C LYS A 30 -3.27 7.81 -10.01
N ASP A 31 -2.85 8.03 -11.26
CA ASP A 31 -1.57 7.54 -11.79
C ASP A 31 -1.39 6.03 -11.59
N PHE A 32 -2.51 5.28 -11.72
CA PHE A 32 -2.59 3.82 -11.56
C PHE A 32 -2.30 3.29 -10.14
N VAL A 33 -2.28 4.16 -9.12
CA VAL A 33 -2.21 3.74 -7.71
C VAL A 33 -3.62 3.48 -7.19
N ASP A 34 -3.87 2.31 -6.58
CA ASP A 34 -5.19 1.98 -6.01
C ASP A 34 -5.67 3.07 -5.04
N ILE A 35 -4.87 3.38 -3.99
CA ILE A 35 -5.12 4.54 -3.10
C ILE A 35 -3.82 5.25 -2.74
N THR A 36 -3.81 6.58 -2.80
CA THR A 36 -2.76 7.44 -2.25
C THR A 36 -3.31 8.31 -1.13
N VAL A 37 -2.60 8.36 0.00
CA VAL A 37 -2.85 9.30 1.10
C VAL A 37 -1.69 10.29 1.21
N GLU A 38 -2.00 11.58 1.13
CA GLU A 38 -1.03 12.66 1.25
C GLU A 38 -1.37 13.58 2.43
N THR A 39 -0.39 13.76 3.31
CA THR A 39 -0.42 14.74 4.40
C THR A 39 0.76 15.70 4.24
N PRO A 40 0.85 16.78 5.02
CA PRO A 40 2.05 17.62 5.01
C PRO A 40 3.37 16.86 5.27
N SER A 41 3.34 15.75 6.02
CA SER A 41 4.54 15.03 6.48
C SER A 41 4.73 13.64 5.85
N GLN A 42 3.71 13.07 5.21
CA GLN A 42 3.75 11.70 4.71
C GLN A 42 3.06 11.56 3.35
N ARG A 43 3.60 10.67 2.52
CA ARG A 43 2.95 10.14 1.33
C ARG A 43 2.87 8.63 1.46
N ILE A 44 1.67 8.08 1.39
CA ILE A 44 1.42 6.66 1.60
C ILE A 44 0.76 6.09 0.35
N PHE A 45 1.42 5.13 -0.26
CA PHE A 45 0.87 4.39 -1.40
C PHE A 45 0.30 3.07 -0.91
N PHE A 46 -0.94 2.78 -1.27
CA PHE A 46 -1.61 1.53 -0.98
C PHE A 46 -1.84 0.78 -2.29
N GLU A 47 -1.44 -0.49 -2.30
CA GLU A 47 -1.59 -1.38 -3.45
C GLU A 47 -2.32 -2.65 -3.01
N ILE A 48 -3.49 -2.89 -3.58
CA ILE A 48 -4.45 -3.91 -3.18
C ILE A 48 -4.29 -5.15 -4.07
N LYS A 49 -4.27 -6.33 -3.43
CA LYS A 49 -4.38 -7.61 -4.12
C LYS A 49 -5.42 -8.49 -3.42
N SER A 50 -6.30 -9.10 -4.22
CA SER A 50 -7.42 -9.92 -3.73
C SER A 50 -7.04 -11.37 -3.43
N ASP A 51 -5.78 -11.76 -3.65
CA ASP A 51 -5.26 -13.07 -3.32
C ASP A 51 -5.45 -13.42 -1.83
N LEU A 52 -5.71 -14.71 -1.58
CA LEU A 52 -5.89 -15.22 -0.21
C LEU A 52 -4.56 -15.51 0.50
N VAL A 53 -3.46 -15.60 -0.24
CA VAL A 53 -2.13 -15.90 0.29
C VAL A 53 -1.34 -14.59 0.44
N PRO A 54 -1.03 -14.14 1.67
CA PRO A 54 -0.35 -12.85 1.89
C PRO A 54 1.00 -12.74 1.18
N ARG A 55 1.81 -13.81 1.12
CA ARG A 55 3.03 -13.81 0.29
C ARG A 55 2.79 -13.47 -1.18
N THR A 56 1.66 -13.90 -1.75
CA THR A 56 1.30 -13.57 -3.14
C THR A 56 0.90 -12.11 -3.25
N VAL A 57 0.12 -11.58 -2.29
CA VAL A 57 -0.20 -10.15 -2.20
C VAL A 57 1.08 -9.31 -2.19
N LEU A 58 2.03 -9.63 -1.30
CA LEU A 58 3.32 -8.96 -1.21
C LEU A 58 4.09 -9.01 -2.54
N ARG A 59 4.20 -10.20 -3.15
CA ARG A 59 4.90 -10.38 -4.43
C ARG A 59 4.32 -9.51 -5.54
N LEU A 60 3.00 -9.47 -5.65
CA LEU A 60 2.31 -8.75 -6.73
C LEU A 60 2.25 -7.24 -6.49
N ALA A 61 2.18 -6.80 -5.24
CA ALA A 61 2.11 -5.38 -4.88
C ALA A 61 3.49 -4.70 -4.96
N LEU A 62 4.57 -5.42 -4.62
CA LEU A 62 5.90 -4.81 -4.42
C LEU A 62 6.41 -4.04 -5.63
N GLY A 63 6.32 -4.62 -6.85
CA GLY A 63 6.83 -3.96 -8.05
C GLY A 63 6.14 -2.61 -8.32
N GLN A 64 4.81 -2.59 -8.19
CA GLN A 64 3.98 -1.39 -8.37
C GLN A 64 4.30 -0.34 -7.31
N LEU A 65 4.36 -0.72 -6.03
CA LEU A 65 4.72 0.18 -4.94
C LEU A 65 6.11 0.82 -5.13
N LEU A 66 7.10 0.04 -5.59
CA LEU A 66 8.44 0.57 -5.89
C LEU A 66 8.41 1.53 -7.09
N GLU A 67 7.64 1.21 -8.14
CA GLU A 67 7.50 2.09 -9.30
C GLU A 67 6.89 3.44 -8.89
N TYR A 68 5.78 3.43 -8.15
CA TYR A 68 5.13 4.67 -7.69
C TYR A 68 6.08 5.55 -6.88
N ALA A 69 6.87 4.94 -6.00
CA ALA A 69 7.72 5.64 -5.07
C ALA A 69 9.00 6.20 -5.69
N PHE A 70 9.55 5.53 -6.71
CA PHE A 70 10.93 5.80 -7.17
C PHE A 70 11.05 6.09 -8.67
N TYR A 71 10.02 5.83 -9.49
CA TYR A 71 10.08 6.12 -10.92
C TYR A 71 9.66 7.55 -11.27
N TYR A 72 8.66 8.10 -10.57
CA TYR A 72 8.07 9.39 -10.91
C TYR A 72 8.82 10.57 -10.26
N PRO A 73 9.52 11.42 -11.04
CA PRO A 73 10.41 12.47 -10.50
C PRO A 73 9.67 13.59 -9.74
N SER A 74 8.37 13.77 -10.00
CA SER A 74 7.53 14.77 -9.34
C SER A 74 7.37 14.53 -7.83
N TYR A 75 7.64 13.30 -7.36
CA TYR A 75 7.53 12.95 -5.95
C TYR A 75 8.78 13.28 -5.14
N ASP A 76 9.97 13.33 -5.76
CA ASP A 76 11.26 13.65 -5.13
C ASP A 76 11.44 15.15 -4.83
N ALA A 77 10.69 16.02 -5.52
CA ALA A 77 10.73 17.47 -5.26
C ALA A 77 10.24 17.85 -3.85
N ASP A 78 9.56 16.92 -3.15
CA ASP A 78 8.93 17.12 -1.84
C ASP A 78 9.66 16.29 -0.77
N SER A 79 10.99 16.35 -0.75
CA SER A 79 11.92 15.54 0.08
C SER A 79 11.69 15.59 1.60
N GLN A 80 10.73 16.39 2.06
CA GLN A 80 10.32 16.47 3.46
C GLN A 80 9.31 15.40 3.85
N ARG A 81 8.58 14.78 2.90
CA ARG A 81 7.59 13.75 3.23
C ARG A 81 8.24 12.38 3.39
N VAL A 82 7.82 11.67 4.42
CA VAL A 82 8.13 10.25 4.57
C VAL A 82 7.25 9.44 3.61
N THR A 83 7.89 8.66 2.73
CA THR A 83 7.19 7.73 1.83
C THR A 83 6.96 6.39 2.53
N ARG A 84 5.72 5.89 2.52
CA ARG A 84 5.35 4.56 3.02
C ARG A 84 4.69 3.75 1.90
N LEU A 85 5.01 2.45 1.85
CA LEU A 85 4.55 1.52 0.83
C LEU A 85 3.71 0.43 1.47
N ILE A 86 2.42 0.37 1.19
CA ILE A 86 1.51 -0.52 1.90
C ILE A 86 0.91 -1.54 0.93
N ALA A 87 1.31 -2.80 1.07
CA ALA A 87 0.60 -3.89 0.40
C ALA A 87 -0.67 -4.23 1.18
N VAL A 88 -1.80 -4.30 0.50
CA VAL A 88 -3.11 -4.54 1.12
C VAL A 88 -3.68 -5.87 0.68
N GLY A 89 -4.04 -6.71 1.64
CA GLY A 89 -4.73 -7.97 1.40
C GLY A 89 -5.83 -8.25 2.42
N ARG A 90 -6.58 -9.34 2.23
CA ARG A 90 -7.76 -9.68 3.05
C ARG A 90 -7.53 -10.78 4.10
N LYS A 91 -6.30 -11.27 4.23
CA LYS A 91 -5.92 -12.30 5.20
C LYS A 91 -4.73 -11.82 6.03
N ALA A 92 -4.72 -12.17 7.31
CA ALA A 92 -3.59 -11.89 8.18
C ALA A 92 -2.34 -12.66 7.72
N LEU A 93 -1.16 -12.08 7.99
CA LEU A 93 0.12 -12.74 7.75
C LEU A 93 0.24 -13.99 8.64
N SER A 94 0.72 -15.09 8.05
CA SER A 94 1.25 -16.20 8.85
C SER A 94 2.62 -15.83 9.43
N PRO A 95 3.16 -16.60 10.39
CA PRO A 95 4.52 -16.39 10.89
C PRO A 95 5.58 -16.38 9.78
N GLU A 96 5.44 -17.24 8.77
CA GLU A 96 6.34 -17.33 7.63
C GLU A 96 6.24 -16.09 6.72
N ASP A 97 5.02 -15.61 6.46
CA ASP A 97 4.80 -14.42 5.64
C ASP A 97 5.26 -13.15 6.37
N GLN A 98 5.12 -13.09 7.70
CA GLN A 98 5.66 -12.03 8.53
C GLN A 98 7.20 -12.02 8.51
N ALA A 99 7.83 -13.19 8.57
CA ALA A 99 9.28 -13.32 8.45
C ALA A 99 9.76 -12.88 7.05
N TYR A 100 9.01 -13.21 6.00
CA TYR A 100 9.30 -12.76 4.64
C TYR A 100 9.22 -11.23 4.51
N LEU A 101 8.15 -10.60 4.99
CA LEU A 101 8.01 -9.14 5.00
C LEU A 101 9.18 -8.48 5.74
N LYS A 102 9.50 -8.98 6.94
CA LYS A 102 10.61 -8.46 7.75
C LYS A 102 11.95 -8.58 7.02
N TYR A 103 12.20 -9.72 6.37
CA TYR A 103 13.40 -9.90 5.57
C TYR A 103 13.52 -8.86 4.45
N LEU A 104 12.42 -8.56 3.74
CA LEU A 104 12.42 -7.52 2.70
C LEU A 104 12.70 -6.13 3.26
N GLN A 105 12.05 -5.78 4.38
CA GLN A 105 12.25 -4.50 5.07
C GLN A 105 13.72 -4.33 5.49
N GLU A 106 14.31 -5.32 6.16
CA GLU A 106 15.68 -5.24 6.68
C GLU A 106 16.74 -5.33 5.58
N LYS A 107 16.55 -6.22 4.60
CA LYS A 107 17.55 -6.46 3.56
C LYS A 107 17.73 -5.27 2.62
N PHE A 108 16.64 -4.55 2.34
CA PHE A 108 16.59 -3.49 1.34
C PHE A 108 16.26 -2.11 1.93
N ASN A 109 16.08 -2.02 3.25
CA ASN A 109 15.64 -0.80 3.95
C ASN A 109 14.36 -0.21 3.35
N LEU A 110 13.41 -1.07 2.97
CA LEU A 110 12.16 -0.65 2.34
C LEU A 110 11.15 -0.23 3.40
N PRO A 111 10.47 0.92 3.24
CA PRO A 111 9.35 1.33 4.08
C PRO A 111 8.07 0.57 3.68
N LEU A 112 8.19 -0.73 3.47
CA LEU A 112 7.13 -1.64 3.05
C LEU A 112 6.38 -2.16 4.27
N GLU A 113 5.06 -2.11 4.25
CA GLU A 113 4.19 -2.65 5.29
C GLU A 113 3.08 -3.50 4.66
N TYR A 114 2.37 -4.26 5.50
CA TYR A 114 1.22 -5.04 5.10
C TYR A 114 0.01 -4.64 5.92
N ARG A 115 -1.09 -4.28 5.25
CA ARG A 115 -2.37 -3.95 5.89
C ARG A 115 -3.42 -5.00 5.54
N VAL A 116 -4.12 -5.47 6.58
CA VAL A 116 -5.24 -6.41 6.43
C VAL A 116 -6.54 -5.61 6.35
N VAL A 117 -7.30 -5.80 5.29
CA VAL A 117 -8.66 -5.27 5.14
C VAL A 117 -9.59 -6.45 4.87
N PRO A 118 -10.23 -7.00 5.91
CA PRO A 118 -11.07 -8.19 5.74
C PRO A 118 -12.38 -7.80 5.06
N ILE A 119 -12.83 -8.63 4.11
CA ILE A 119 -14.13 -8.53 3.41
C ILE A 119 -14.90 -9.83 3.54
#